data_AF-A0A0M3JA55-F1
#
_entry.id   AF-A0A0M3JA55-F1
#
_cell.length_a   1.000
_cell.length_b   1.000
_cell.length_c   1.000
_cell.angle_alpha   90.00
_cell.angle_beta   90.00
_cell.angle_gamma   90.00
#
_symmetry.space_group_name_H-M   'P 1'
#
loop_
_entity.id
_entity.type
_entity.pdbx_description
1 polymer ?
#
loop_
_entity_poly.entity_id
_entity_poly.type
_entity_poly.pdbx_seq_one_letter_code
_entity_poly.pdbx_strand_id
1 'polypeptide(L)'
;LTNNHPECPVIYFLFKTHKSEKEDILQANENKLKTRPIISACDCPTDRVSWLITSTLTPLLKEIPAHLTNTVQLLRDIEDVDLHDARMESFDVESLYTNTNNDAVVECLFQLLAKNLNSINLLGITPSDLKQLTLACLRCNIFRFRGENYKQIRGLAMGNRLAPLLAITYMDSVERRCIIRDVVLYRRYIDDILIITKEDKCMDSIFSLMNSRTEEIKFTREAPNEEGWLPFLDVE
;
A
#
# COMPACT_ATOMS: atom_id res chain seq x y z
N LEU A 1 -1.86 -25.49 9.25
CA LEU A 1 -2.77 -24.31 9.29
C LEU A 1 -3.58 -24.19 10.58
N THR A 2 -3.82 -25.26 11.34
CA THR A 2 -4.60 -25.20 12.60
C THR A 2 -3.89 -24.40 13.68
N ASN A 3 -4.58 -23.46 14.32
CA ASN A 3 -4.14 -22.81 15.57
C ASN A 3 -5.02 -23.34 16.71
N ASN A 4 -4.42 -24.00 17.70
CA ASN A 4 -5.15 -24.60 18.82
C ASN A 4 -5.52 -23.58 19.92
N HIS A 5 -4.90 -22.39 19.88
CA HIS A 5 -5.11 -21.31 20.84
C HIS A 5 -5.22 -19.96 20.11
N PRO A 6 -6.29 -19.74 19.32
CA PRO A 6 -6.44 -18.49 18.60
C PRO A 6 -6.70 -17.31 19.56
N GLU A 7 -6.03 -16.19 19.30
CA GLU A 7 -6.29 -14.95 20.01
C GLU A 7 -7.39 -14.14 19.31
N CYS A 8 -8.18 -13.41 20.10
CA CYS A 8 -9.16 -12.49 19.57
C CYS A 8 -8.44 -11.19 19.15
N PRO A 9 -8.51 -10.78 17.88
CA PRO A 9 -7.87 -9.54 17.45
C PRO A 9 -8.40 -8.35 18.24
N VAL A 10 -7.52 -7.40 18.55
CA VAL A 10 -7.87 -6.14 19.22
C VAL A 10 -7.41 -4.96 18.37
N ILE A 11 -8.12 -3.85 18.46
CA ILE A 11 -7.72 -2.61 17.80
C ILE A 11 -6.94 -1.71 18.76
N TYR A 12 -5.84 -1.14 18.28
CA TYR A 12 -5.09 -0.09 18.96
C TYR A 12 -4.72 1.00 17.96
N PHE A 13 -4.26 2.15 18.47
CA PHE A 13 -3.97 3.32 17.63
C PHE A 13 -2.50 3.70 17.77
N LEU A 14 -1.84 3.93 16.64
CA LEU A 14 -0.50 4.51 16.58
C LEU A 14 -0.59 5.98 16.15
N PHE A 15 0.17 6.86 16.81
CA PHE A 15 0.21 8.27 16.43
C PHE A 15 1.06 8.50 15.18
N LYS A 16 0.59 9.37 14.28
CA LYS A 16 1.36 9.82 13.11
C LYS A 16 2.19 11.04 13.49
N THR A 17 3.36 10.83 14.08
CA THR A 17 4.24 11.91 14.56
C THR A 17 4.71 12.88 13.46
N HIS A 18 4.79 12.44 12.21
CA HIS A 18 5.18 13.24 11.04
C HIS A 18 4.00 14.01 10.39
N LYS A 19 2.74 13.71 10.76
CA LYS A 19 1.53 14.39 10.24
C LYS A 19 0.81 15.20 11.33
N SER A 20 1.51 15.56 12.40
CA SER A 20 0.97 16.34 13.52
C SER A 20 2.03 17.29 14.03
N GLU A 21 1.66 18.52 14.36
CA GLU A 21 2.59 19.50 14.91
C GLU A 21 3.07 19.05 16.30
N LYS A 22 4.32 19.37 16.64
CA LYS A 22 4.92 19.01 17.95
C LYS A 22 4.06 19.51 19.11
N GLU A 23 3.50 20.71 18.98
CA GLU A 23 2.64 21.31 20.02
C GLU A 23 1.33 20.53 20.21
N ASP A 24 0.70 20.09 19.12
CA ASP A 24 -0.53 19.31 19.18
C ASP A 24 -0.30 17.92 19.81
N ILE A 25 0.89 17.32 19.58
CA ILE A 25 1.32 16.07 20.22
C ILE A 25 1.56 16.27 21.72
N LEU A 26 2.29 17.33 22.10
CA LEU A 26 2.61 17.63 23.49
C LEU A 26 1.36 17.99 24.31
N GLN A 27 0.37 18.64 23.69
CA GLN A 27 -0.89 19.03 24.33
C GLN A 27 -1.97 17.95 24.26
N ALA A 28 -1.68 16.79 23.64
CA ALA A 28 -2.62 15.70 23.43
C ALA A 28 -3.98 16.15 22.86
N ASN A 29 -3.97 17.09 21.90
CA ASN A 29 -5.21 17.64 21.35
C ASN A 29 -5.90 16.58 20.46
N GLU A 30 -6.90 15.89 21.02
CA GLU A 30 -7.58 14.75 20.41
C GLU A 30 -8.15 15.06 19.01
N ASN A 31 -8.56 16.31 18.76
CA ASN A 31 -9.15 16.72 17.47
C ASN A 31 -8.13 16.94 16.36
N LYS A 32 -6.85 17.13 16.72
CA LYS A 32 -5.77 17.42 15.77
C LYS A 32 -4.81 16.23 15.59
N LEU A 33 -4.75 15.35 16.57
CA LEU A 33 -3.91 14.15 16.51
C LEU A 33 -4.36 13.20 15.40
N LYS A 34 -3.45 12.95 14.46
CA LYS A 34 -3.65 11.93 13.43
C LYS A 34 -3.19 10.57 13.95
N THR A 35 -4.04 9.55 13.80
CA THR A 35 -3.73 8.19 14.22
C THR A 35 -3.84 7.20 13.06
N ARG A 36 -3.26 6.01 13.25
CA ARG A 36 -3.42 4.82 12.41
C ARG A 36 -4.07 3.73 13.26
N PRO A 37 -5.32 3.31 12.96
CA PRO A 37 -5.92 2.17 13.62
C PRO A 37 -5.24 0.89 13.14
N ILE A 38 -4.73 0.09 14.06
CA ILE A 38 -4.09 -1.21 13.80
C ILE A 38 -4.92 -2.30 14.46
N ILE A 39 -5.24 -3.35 13.70
CA ILE A 39 -5.84 -4.57 14.23
C ILE A 39 -4.71 -5.56 14.47
N SER A 40 -4.51 -5.93 15.73
CA SER A 40 -3.57 -6.99 16.10
C SER A 40 -4.09 -8.33 15.60
N ALA A 41 -3.63 -8.77 14.44
CA ALA A 41 -4.01 -10.05 13.84
C ALA A 41 -3.10 -11.21 14.30
N CYS A 42 -2.20 -10.99 15.26
CA CYS A 42 -1.32 -12.01 15.81
C CYS A 42 -2.13 -13.19 16.35
N ASP A 43 -1.77 -14.40 15.93
CA ASP A 43 -2.41 -15.66 16.34
C ASP A 43 -3.93 -15.72 16.16
N CYS A 44 -4.50 -14.81 15.36
CA CYS A 44 -5.92 -14.85 15.07
C CYS A 44 -6.27 -16.05 14.16
N PRO A 45 -7.56 -16.43 14.05
CA PRO A 45 -7.96 -17.58 13.25
C PRO A 45 -7.49 -17.55 11.79
N THR A 46 -7.31 -16.36 11.20
CA THR A 46 -6.87 -16.18 9.82
C THR A 46 -5.35 -15.98 9.68
N ASP A 47 -4.58 -15.91 10.78
CA ASP A 47 -3.16 -15.52 10.74
C ASP A 47 -2.32 -16.52 9.92
N ARG A 48 -2.44 -17.82 10.22
CA ARG A 48 -1.69 -18.88 9.53
C ARG A 48 -2.07 -19.01 8.06
N VAL A 49 -3.35 -18.78 7.73
CA VAL A 49 -3.84 -18.81 6.34
C VAL A 49 -3.30 -17.58 5.58
N SER A 50 -3.38 -16.41 6.19
CA SER A 50 -2.82 -15.15 5.65
C SER A 50 -1.31 -15.27 5.44
N TRP A 51 -0.59 -15.88 6.38
CA TRP A 51 0.84 -16.17 6.24
C TRP A 51 1.14 -17.10 5.06
N LEU A 52 0.38 -18.19 4.89
CA LEU A 52 0.57 -19.12 3.78
C LEU A 52 0.37 -18.41 2.43
N ILE A 53 -0.72 -17.68 2.28
CA ILE A 53 -1.03 -16.93 1.05
C ILE A 53 0.06 -15.89 0.79
N THR A 54 0.43 -15.10 1.80
CA THR A 54 1.45 -14.04 1.66
C THR A 54 2.78 -14.66 1.25
N SER A 55 3.23 -15.71 1.95
CA SER A 55 4.49 -16.39 1.62
C SER A 55 4.51 -16.99 0.21
N THR A 56 3.35 -17.45 -0.27
CA THR A 56 3.19 -18.01 -1.62
C THR A 56 3.19 -16.94 -2.71
N LEU A 57 2.56 -15.79 -2.45
CA LEU A 57 2.24 -14.79 -3.47
C LEU A 57 3.13 -13.52 -3.43
N THR A 58 3.84 -13.25 -2.34
CA THR A 58 4.83 -12.15 -2.28
C THR A 58 5.87 -12.18 -3.40
N PRO A 59 6.34 -13.34 -3.93
CA PRO A 59 7.21 -13.36 -5.10
C PRO A 59 6.63 -12.64 -6.33
N LEU A 60 5.30 -12.54 -6.48
CA LEU A 60 4.66 -11.76 -7.57
C LEU A 60 5.06 -10.29 -7.56
N LEU A 61 5.44 -9.74 -6.41
CA LEU A 61 5.77 -8.32 -6.30
C LEU A 61 7.00 -7.94 -7.15
N LYS A 62 7.83 -8.92 -7.54
CA LYS A 62 8.95 -8.71 -8.48
C LYS A 62 8.49 -8.36 -9.89
N GLU A 63 7.25 -8.70 -10.24
CA GLU A 63 6.63 -8.40 -11.53
C GLU A 63 6.00 -7.00 -11.59
N ILE A 64 6.17 -6.20 -10.53
CA ILE A 64 5.67 -4.82 -10.42
C ILE A 64 6.87 -3.86 -10.49
N PRO A 65 7.17 -3.26 -11.65
CA PRO A 65 8.36 -2.42 -11.81
C PRO A 65 8.37 -1.18 -10.93
N ALA A 66 7.19 -0.63 -10.62
CA ALA A 66 7.06 0.53 -9.75
C ALA A 66 7.35 0.20 -8.28
N HIS A 67 7.29 -1.07 -7.87
CA HIS A 67 7.38 -1.43 -6.47
C HIS A 67 8.81 -1.25 -5.95
N LEU A 68 8.94 -0.34 -4.99
CA LEU A 68 10.16 -0.11 -4.23
C LEU A 68 10.14 -0.95 -2.96
N THR A 69 11.21 -1.70 -2.71
CA THR A 69 11.30 -2.58 -1.52
C THR A 69 11.98 -1.92 -0.33
N ASN A 70 12.86 -0.94 -0.57
CA ASN A 70 13.61 -0.21 0.45
C ASN A 70 14.28 1.03 -0.14
N THR A 71 14.75 1.92 0.75
CA THR A 71 15.47 3.14 0.41
C THR A 71 16.78 2.92 -0.37
N VAL A 72 17.49 1.82 -0.11
CA VAL A 72 18.77 1.54 -0.81
C VAL A 72 18.54 1.30 -2.30
N GLN A 73 17.44 0.62 -2.66
CA GLN A 73 17.04 0.44 -4.05
C GLN A 73 16.73 1.80 -4.71
N LEU A 74 16.07 2.70 -3.98
CA LEU A 74 15.72 4.02 -4.48
C LEU A 74 16.95 4.85 -4.81
N LEU A 75 17.93 4.88 -3.90
CA LEU A 75 19.16 5.63 -4.10
C LEU A 75 19.87 5.19 -5.39
N ARG A 76 19.97 3.87 -5.61
CA ARG A 76 20.53 3.32 -6.86
C ARG A 76 19.71 3.69 -8.09
N ASP A 77 18.39 3.64 -7.99
CA ASP A 77 17.50 4.01 -9.10
C ASP A 77 17.62 5.50 -9.48
N ILE A 78 17.96 6.37 -8.52
CA ILE A 78 18.14 7.82 -8.75
C ILE A 78 19.55 8.17 -9.24
N GLU A 79 20.58 7.43 -8.82
CA GLU A 79 21.98 7.67 -9.23
C GLU A 79 22.16 7.70 -10.76
N ASP A 80 21.40 6.88 -11.48
CA ASP A 80 21.46 6.77 -12.94
C ASP A 80 20.51 7.75 -13.68
N VAL A 81 19.78 8.60 -12.96
CA VAL A 81 18.76 9.50 -13.54
C VAL A 81 19.37 10.86 -13.88
N ASP A 82 19.22 11.26 -15.14
CA ASP A 82 19.48 12.64 -15.56
C ASP A 82 18.36 13.56 -15.06
N LEU A 83 18.69 14.40 -14.08
CA LEU A 83 17.79 15.37 -13.47
C LEU A 83 17.83 16.74 -14.17
N HIS A 84 18.60 16.91 -15.25
CA HIS A 84 18.62 18.17 -15.98
C HIS A 84 17.24 18.48 -16.58
N ASP A 85 16.72 19.68 -16.28
CA ASP A 85 15.38 20.13 -16.65
C ASP A 85 14.24 19.18 -16.23
N ALA A 86 14.46 18.33 -15.23
CA ALA A 86 13.46 17.40 -14.74
C ALA A 86 12.63 18.00 -13.59
N ARG A 87 11.34 17.71 -13.59
CA ARG A 87 10.43 17.98 -12.46
C ARG A 87 10.27 16.72 -11.64
N MET A 88 10.52 16.83 -10.34
CA MET A 88 10.36 15.77 -9.36
C MET A 88 9.25 16.15 -8.40
N GLU A 89 8.36 15.21 -8.08
CA GLU A 89 7.31 15.37 -7.05
C GLU A 89 7.16 14.06 -6.28
N SER A 90 6.67 14.17 -5.04
CA SER A 90 6.19 13.00 -4.29
C SER A 90 4.67 13.01 -4.29
N PHE A 91 4.05 11.84 -4.55
CA PHE A 91 2.61 11.66 -4.36
C PHE A 91 2.34 10.76 -3.16
N ASP A 92 1.33 11.10 -2.36
CA ASP A 92 0.83 10.27 -1.25
C ASP A 92 -0.59 9.78 -1.57
N VAL A 93 -0.83 8.49 -1.39
CA VAL A 93 -2.13 7.87 -1.62
C VAL A 93 -3.02 8.06 -0.41
N GLU A 94 -4.11 8.81 -0.56
CA GLU A 94 -5.02 9.06 0.53
C GLU A 94 -5.76 7.79 0.95
N SER A 95 -5.67 7.45 2.24
CA SER A 95 -6.51 6.43 2.88
C SER A 95 -6.48 5.05 2.18
N LEU A 96 -5.35 4.66 1.59
CA LEU A 96 -5.20 3.42 0.82
C LEU A 96 -5.78 2.20 1.55
N TYR A 97 -5.39 1.99 2.80
CA TYR A 97 -5.86 0.84 3.58
C TYR A 97 -7.33 0.93 3.98
N THR A 98 -7.89 2.12 4.20
CA THR A 98 -9.26 2.24 4.73
C THR A 98 -10.32 2.34 3.63
N ASN A 99 -9.98 2.82 2.43
CA ASN A 99 -10.97 3.12 1.40
C ASN A 99 -11.11 2.06 0.30
N THR A 100 -10.15 1.14 0.17
CA THR A 100 -10.15 0.12 -0.91
C THR A 100 -11.32 -0.86 -0.82
N ASN A 101 -11.86 -1.24 -1.98
CA ASN A 101 -12.83 -2.32 -2.11
C ASN A 101 -12.13 -3.71 -2.05
N ASN A 102 -12.53 -4.56 -1.11
CA ASN A 102 -11.90 -5.86 -0.87
C ASN A 102 -11.96 -6.82 -2.07
N ASP A 103 -13.06 -6.85 -2.82
CA ASP A 103 -13.17 -7.73 -3.99
C ASP A 103 -12.29 -7.21 -5.14
N ALA A 104 -12.22 -5.89 -5.33
CA ALA A 104 -11.40 -5.25 -6.36
C ALA A 104 -9.90 -5.48 -6.14
N VAL A 105 -9.41 -5.34 -4.91
CA VAL A 105 -7.98 -5.59 -4.58
C VAL A 105 -7.61 -7.06 -4.77
N VAL A 106 -8.50 -8.00 -4.40
CA VAL A 106 -8.29 -9.43 -4.63
C VAL A 106 -8.26 -9.71 -6.13
N GLU A 107 -9.17 -9.14 -6.90
CA GLU A 107 -9.19 -9.34 -8.35
C GLU A 107 -7.88 -8.87 -9.00
N CYS A 108 -7.32 -7.74 -8.59
CA CYS A 108 -6.03 -7.25 -9.09
C CYS A 108 -4.87 -8.24 -8.81
N LEU A 109 -4.78 -8.76 -7.58
CA LEU A 109 -3.78 -9.77 -7.21
C LEU A 109 -3.91 -11.03 -8.08
N PHE A 110 -5.13 -11.54 -8.28
CA PHE A 110 -5.34 -12.78 -9.04
C PHE A 110 -5.21 -12.60 -10.55
N GLN A 111 -5.43 -11.40 -11.08
CA GLN A 111 -5.08 -11.05 -12.46
C GLN A 111 -3.55 -11.01 -12.65
N LEU A 112 -2.81 -10.49 -11.68
CA LEU A 112 -1.35 -10.52 -11.70
C LEU A 112 -0.83 -11.96 -11.61
N LEU A 113 -1.42 -12.78 -10.73
CA LEU A 113 -1.09 -14.20 -10.61
C LEU A 113 -1.33 -14.94 -11.94
N ALA A 114 -2.49 -14.75 -12.57
CA ALA A 114 -2.84 -15.43 -13.82
C ALA A 114 -1.82 -15.18 -14.95
N LYS A 115 -1.25 -13.96 -15.02
CA LYS A 115 -0.21 -13.59 -16.00
C LYS A 115 1.15 -14.22 -15.70
N ASN A 116 1.39 -14.61 -14.45
CA ASN A 116 2.69 -15.02 -13.93
C ASN A 116 2.66 -16.42 -13.28
N LEU A 117 1.70 -17.28 -13.67
CA LEU A 117 1.54 -18.61 -13.07
C LEU A 117 2.81 -19.47 -13.18
N ASN A 118 3.57 -19.31 -14.27
CA ASN A 118 4.77 -20.10 -14.52
C ASN A 118 5.98 -19.66 -13.69
N SER A 119 5.96 -18.46 -13.08
CA SER A 119 7.08 -17.95 -12.29
C SER A 119 6.93 -18.23 -10.79
N ILE A 120 5.86 -18.90 -10.37
CA ILE A 120 5.55 -19.10 -8.94
C ILE A 120 5.21 -20.55 -8.61
N ASN A 121 5.76 -21.01 -7.49
CA ASN A 121 5.38 -22.28 -6.86
C ASN A 121 4.17 -22.07 -5.93
N LEU A 122 3.00 -22.55 -6.35
CA LEU A 122 1.77 -22.47 -5.56
C LEU A 122 1.64 -23.56 -4.49
N LEU A 123 2.68 -24.37 -4.25
CA LEU A 123 2.72 -25.41 -3.24
C LEU A 123 1.60 -26.46 -3.41
N GLY A 124 1.17 -26.69 -4.65
CA GLY A 124 0.06 -27.59 -4.99
C GLY A 124 -1.34 -27.03 -4.74
N ILE A 125 -1.47 -25.77 -4.33
CA ILE A 125 -2.75 -25.10 -4.11
C ILE A 125 -3.22 -24.48 -5.44
N THR A 126 -4.50 -24.63 -5.78
CA THR A 126 -5.02 -24.02 -7.01
C THR A 126 -5.16 -22.50 -6.87
N PRO A 127 -5.05 -21.72 -7.95
CA PRO A 127 -5.34 -20.28 -7.91
C PRO A 127 -6.74 -19.97 -7.39
N SER A 128 -7.73 -20.82 -7.70
CA SER A 128 -9.10 -20.66 -7.22
C SER A 128 -9.20 -20.78 -5.69
N ASP A 129 -8.52 -21.78 -5.12
CA ASP A 129 -8.51 -21.99 -3.67
C ASP A 129 -7.77 -20.85 -2.95
N LEU A 130 -6.63 -20.40 -3.49
CA LEU A 130 -5.93 -19.23 -2.95
C LEU A 130 -6.83 -18.00 -2.97
N LYS A 131 -7.63 -17.79 -4.02
CA LYS A 131 -8.57 -16.66 -4.12
C LYS A 131 -9.65 -16.74 -3.05
N GLN A 132 -10.24 -17.91 -2.87
CA GLN A 132 -11.26 -18.14 -1.85
C GLN A 132 -10.69 -17.94 -0.44
N LEU A 133 -9.49 -18.46 -0.16
CA LEU A 133 -8.83 -18.26 1.13
C LEU A 133 -8.49 -16.79 1.38
N THR A 134 -8.06 -16.05 0.36
CA THR A 134 -7.79 -14.60 0.44
C THR A 134 -9.06 -13.83 0.80
N LEU A 135 -10.17 -14.10 0.08
CA LEU A 135 -11.48 -13.50 0.37
C LEU A 135 -11.97 -13.85 1.78
N ALA A 136 -11.79 -15.10 2.22
CA ALA A 136 -12.15 -15.53 3.56
C ALA A 136 -11.36 -14.74 4.62
N CYS A 137 -10.04 -14.56 4.43
CA CYS A 137 -9.21 -13.79 5.36
C CYS A 137 -9.67 -12.32 5.47
N LEU A 138 -10.06 -11.69 4.35
CA LEU A 138 -10.57 -10.31 4.35
C LEU A 138 -11.98 -10.21 4.97
N ARG A 139 -12.86 -11.18 4.70
CA ARG A 139 -14.24 -11.21 5.22
C ARG A 139 -14.33 -11.60 6.68
N CYS A 140 -13.31 -12.29 7.22
CA CYS A 140 -13.20 -12.68 8.63
C CYS A 140 -12.34 -11.71 9.46
N ASN A 141 -12.21 -10.47 9.00
CA ASN A 141 -11.49 -9.41 9.71
C ASN A 141 -12.35 -8.84 10.86
N ILE A 142 -12.32 -9.54 11.99
CA ILE A 142 -13.09 -9.25 13.20
C ILE A 142 -12.13 -8.83 14.30
N PHE A 143 -12.49 -7.83 15.11
CA PHE A 143 -11.70 -7.36 16.25
C PHE A 143 -12.58 -6.94 17.42
N ARG A 144 -12.00 -6.90 18.61
CA ARG A 144 -12.65 -6.43 19.83
C ARG A 144 -12.21 -5.02 20.17
N PHE A 145 -13.17 -4.18 20.54
CA PHE A 145 -12.93 -2.83 21.06
C PHE A 145 -13.91 -2.55 22.20
N ARG A 146 -13.37 -2.13 23.36
CA ARG A 146 -14.17 -1.83 24.57
C ARG A 146 -15.16 -2.94 24.96
N GLY A 147 -14.74 -4.20 24.82
CA GLY A 147 -15.56 -5.39 25.13
C GLY A 147 -16.48 -5.86 24.01
N GLU A 148 -16.73 -5.03 23.00
CA GLU A 148 -17.63 -5.33 21.88
C GLU A 148 -16.87 -5.85 20.66
N ASN A 149 -17.49 -6.76 19.90
CA ASN A 149 -16.91 -7.32 18.69
C ASN A 149 -17.38 -6.54 17.45
N TYR A 150 -16.43 -6.18 16.59
CA TYR A 150 -16.65 -5.45 15.35
C TYR A 150 -16.08 -6.22 14.17
N LYS A 151 -16.63 -5.98 13.00
CA LYS A 151 -16.11 -6.50 11.73
C LYS A 151 -15.82 -5.35 10.80
N GLN A 152 -14.60 -5.31 10.26
CA GLN A 152 -14.28 -4.36 9.20
C GLN A 152 -14.90 -4.86 7.89
N ILE A 153 -15.79 -4.05 7.31
CA ILE A 153 -16.56 -4.40 6.11
C ILE A 153 -15.94 -3.86 4.81
N ARG A 154 -14.99 -2.93 4.92
CA ARG A 154 -14.33 -2.26 3.80
C ARG A 154 -12.88 -1.95 4.15
N GLY A 155 -12.02 -1.94 3.14
CA GLY A 155 -10.60 -1.67 3.32
C GLY A 155 -9.81 -2.90 3.76
N LEU A 156 -8.51 -2.71 3.87
CA LEU A 156 -7.52 -3.64 4.36
C LEU A 156 -7.17 -3.27 5.81
N ALA A 157 -7.34 -4.21 6.75
CA ALA A 157 -6.86 -4.01 8.11
C ALA A 157 -5.36 -3.78 8.12
N MET A 158 -4.94 -2.63 8.65
CA MET A 158 -3.55 -2.44 9.03
C MET A 158 -3.24 -3.45 10.15
N GLY A 159 -2.24 -4.30 9.94
CA GLY A 159 -1.92 -5.44 10.83
C GLY A 159 -2.28 -6.80 10.24
N ASN A 160 -3.09 -6.86 9.18
CA ASN A 160 -3.30 -8.10 8.42
C ASN A 160 -2.11 -8.34 7.47
N ARG A 161 -1.53 -9.55 7.49
CA ARG A 161 -0.37 -9.92 6.64
C ARG A 161 -0.62 -9.76 5.14
N LEU A 162 -1.87 -9.92 4.70
CA LEU A 162 -2.25 -9.77 3.30
C LEU A 162 -2.30 -8.30 2.85
N ALA A 163 -2.45 -7.37 3.78
CA ALA A 163 -2.76 -5.99 3.46
C ALA A 163 -1.67 -5.31 2.60
N PRO A 164 -0.36 -5.44 2.89
CA PRO A 164 0.68 -4.87 2.03
C PRO A 164 0.69 -5.48 0.62
N LEU A 165 0.59 -6.81 0.51
CA LEU A 165 0.54 -7.50 -0.79
C LEU A 165 -0.64 -7.02 -1.64
N LEU A 166 -1.83 -6.93 -1.05
CA LEU A 166 -3.04 -6.46 -1.73
C LEU A 166 -2.96 -4.97 -2.10
N ALA A 167 -2.43 -4.13 -1.22
CA ALA A 167 -2.24 -2.71 -1.49
C ALA A 167 -1.27 -2.48 -2.65
N ILE A 168 -0.12 -3.17 -2.66
CA ILE A 168 0.89 -3.01 -3.71
C ILE A 168 0.35 -3.46 -5.08
N THR A 169 -0.31 -4.62 -5.14
CA THR A 169 -0.87 -5.15 -6.39
C THR A 169 -2.06 -4.34 -6.90
N TYR A 170 -2.89 -3.81 -6.01
CA TYR A 170 -3.99 -2.92 -6.40
C TYR A 170 -3.48 -1.61 -7.00
N MET A 171 -2.51 -0.97 -6.35
CA MET A 171 -1.93 0.26 -6.85
C MET A 171 -1.19 0.08 -8.17
N ASP A 172 -0.55 -1.07 -8.41
CA ASP A 172 0.01 -1.43 -9.72
C ASP A 172 -1.05 -1.43 -10.82
N SER A 173 -2.26 -1.93 -10.54
CA SER A 173 -3.38 -1.87 -11.49
C SER A 173 -3.85 -0.43 -11.75
N VAL A 174 -3.88 0.43 -10.73
CA VAL A 174 -4.28 1.84 -10.83
C VAL A 174 -3.24 2.64 -11.63
N GLU A 175 -1.96 2.44 -11.36
CA GLU A 175 -0.88 3.28 -11.90
C GLU A 175 -0.39 2.85 -13.29
N ARG A 176 -0.42 1.55 -13.62
CA ARG A 176 0.11 1.02 -14.91
C ARG A 176 -0.51 1.69 -16.14
N ARG A 177 -1.74 2.20 -16.05
CA ARG A 177 -2.43 2.90 -17.14
C ARG A 177 -2.25 4.42 -17.12
N CYS A 178 -1.62 4.96 -16.08
CA CYS A 178 -1.42 6.40 -15.88
C CYS A 178 -0.01 6.84 -16.23
N ILE A 179 0.96 5.92 -16.17
CA ILE A 179 2.33 6.17 -16.57
C ILE A 179 2.37 6.29 -18.10
N ILE A 180 2.46 7.54 -18.57
CA ILE A 180 2.54 7.92 -19.99
C ILE A 180 4.01 8.02 -20.43
N ARG A 181 4.21 8.38 -21.71
CA ARG A 181 5.55 8.75 -22.22
C ARG A 181 6.09 9.95 -21.41
N ASP A 182 7.41 10.05 -21.30
CA ASP A 182 8.14 11.16 -20.67
C ASP A 182 8.25 11.14 -19.12
N VAL A 183 7.86 10.04 -18.49
CA VAL A 183 8.25 9.71 -17.12
C VAL A 183 9.67 9.13 -17.12
N VAL A 184 10.58 9.78 -16.41
CA VAL A 184 11.98 9.38 -16.28
C VAL A 184 12.13 8.30 -15.20
N LEU A 185 11.54 8.56 -14.04
CA LEU A 185 11.54 7.62 -12.92
C LEU A 185 10.14 7.58 -12.28
N TYR A 186 9.70 6.38 -11.94
CA TYR A 186 8.50 6.15 -11.16
C TYR A 186 8.75 4.98 -10.20
N ARG A 187 8.73 5.28 -8.91
CA ARG A 187 8.95 4.31 -7.83
C ARG A 187 7.94 4.54 -6.71
N ARG A 188 7.45 3.47 -6.12
CA ARG A 188 6.41 3.50 -5.09
C ARG A 188 6.71 2.54 -3.96
N TYR A 189 6.79 3.08 -2.75
CA TYR A 189 6.82 2.32 -1.51
C TYR A 189 5.42 2.31 -0.90
N ILE A 190 4.64 1.29 -1.26
CA ILE A 190 3.23 1.13 -0.83
C ILE A 190 2.35 2.33 -1.21
N ASP A 191 2.22 3.34 -0.35
CA ASP A 191 1.43 4.56 -0.52
C ASP A 191 2.26 5.78 -0.93
N ASP A 192 3.57 5.78 -0.70
CA ASP A 192 4.46 6.87 -1.08
C ASP A 192 5.03 6.66 -2.49
N ILE A 193 4.83 7.62 -3.39
CA ILE A 193 5.28 7.58 -4.79
C ILE A 193 6.31 8.69 -5.02
N LEU A 194 7.44 8.34 -5.61
CA LEU A 194 8.37 9.28 -6.22
C LEU A 194 8.18 9.23 -7.74
N ILE A 195 7.97 10.41 -8.34
CA ILE A 195 7.84 10.56 -9.77
C ILE A 195 8.75 11.68 -10.29
N ILE A 196 9.44 11.40 -11.40
CA ILE A 196 10.32 12.33 -12.09
C ILE A 196 9.93 12.37 -13.56
N THR A 197 9.70 13.57 -14.11
CA THR A 197 9.27 13.79 -15.50
C THR A 197 10.15 14.84 -16.18
N LYS A 198 10.34 14.75 -17.50
CA LYS A 198 11.10 15.77 -18.27
C LYS A 198 10.31 17.05 -18.60
N GLU A 199 8.98 17.00 -18.52
CA GLU A 199 8.13 18.13 -18.90
C GLU A 199 7.07 18.43 -17.83
N ASP A 200 6.89 19.71 -17.50
CA ASP A 200 5.92 20.14 -16.48
C ASP A 200 4.48 19.69 -16.78
N LYS A 201 4.06 19.77 -18.05
CA LYS A 201 2.69 19.38 -18.45
C LYS A 201 2.44 17.88 -18.28
N CYS A 202 3.49 17.06 -18.34
CA CYS A 202 3.40 15.63 -18.15
C CYS A 202 3.00 15.31 -16.71
N MET A 203 3.65 15.94 -15.73
CA MET A 203 3.38 15.73 -14.30
C MET A 203 1.93 16.03 -13.92
N ASP A 204 1.43 17.22 -14.29
CA ASP A 204 0.06 17.63 -13.96
C ASP A 204 -0.99 16.75 -14.65
N SER A 205 -0.71 16.28 -15.87
CA SER A 205 -1.57 15.36 -16.60
C SER A 205 -1.63 13.98 -15.93
N ILE A 206 -0.49 13.45 -15.48
CA ILE A 206 -0.42 12.18 -14.75
C ILE A 206 -1.20 12.29 -13.44
N PHE A 207 -0.96 13.35 -12.66
CA PHE A 207 -1.65 13.57 -11.39
C PHE A 207 -3.17 13.65 -11.57
N SER A 208 -3.64 14.38 -12.59
CA SER A 208 -5.06 14.49 -12.92
C SER A 208 -5.64 13.16 -13.39
N LEU A 209 -4.88 12.40 -14.19
CA LEU A 209 -5.31 11.08 -14.68
C LEU A 209 -5.42 10.08 -13.52
N MET A 210 -4.46 10.05 -12.61
CA MET A 210 -4.50 9.20 -11.42
C MET A 210 -5.71 9.49 -10.54
N ASN A 211 -5.97 10.78 -10.24
CA ASN A 211 -7.12 11.20 -9.44
C ASN A 211 -8.49 10.98 -10.11
N SER A 212 -8.53 10.76 -11.43
CA SER A 212 -9.76 10.43 -12.17
C SER A 212 -9.99 8.93 -12.38
N ARG A 213 -9.03 8.05 -12.04
CA ARG A 213 -9.17 6.60 -12.27
C ARG A 213 -10.23 5.94 -11.41
N THR A 214 -10.32 6.34 -10.16
CA THR A 214 -11.21 5.73 -9.17
C THR A 214 -11.80 6.80 -8.27
N GLU A 215 -13.01 6.58 -7.80
CA GLU A 215 -13.62 7.46 -6.80
C GLU A 215 -13.02 7.20 -5.41
N GLU A 216 -12.56 5.97 -5.17
CA GLU A 216 -12.07 5.49 -3.88
C GLU A 216 -10.62 5.88 -3.58
N ILE A 217 -9.76 6.01 -4.58
CA ILE A 217 -8.38 6.43 -4.37
C ILE A 217 -8.17 7.83 -4.91
N LYS A 218 -7.60 8.67 -4.05
CA LYS A 218 -7.14 10.02 -4.36
C LYS A 218 -5.67 10.14 -4.00
N PHE A 219 -5.01 11.06 -4.67
CA PHE A 219 -3.60 11.33 -4.54
C PHE A 219 -3.41 12.79 -4.16
N THR A 220 -2.55 13.03 -3.20
CA THR A 220 -1.97 14.34 -2.93
C THR A 220 -0.57 14.40 -3.52
N ARG A 221 -0.01 15.60 -3.63
CA ARG A 221 1.33 15.79 -4.15
C ARG A 221 2.06 16.88 -3.41
N GLU A 222 3.37 16.70 -3.27
CA GLU A 222 4.30 17.67 -2.73
C GLU A 222 5.42 17.89 -3.74
N ALA A 223 5.82 19.16 -3.87
CA ALA A 223 6.94 19.58 -4.71
C ALA A 223 8.14 19.90 -3.81
N PRO A 224 9.37 19.85 -4.36
CA PRO A 224 10.55 20.28 -3.63
C PRO A 224 10.41 21.71 -3.10
N ASN A 225 10.98 21.97 -1.94
CA ASN A 225 11.03 23.31 -1.38
C ASN A 225 12.02 24.21 -2.16
N GLU A 226 12.18 25.47 -1.75
CA GLU A 226 13.07 26.44 -2.40
C GLU A 226 14.56 26.01 -2.42
N GLU A 227 14.96 25.12 -1.50
CA GLU A 227 16.31 24.54 -1.42
C GLU A 227 16.47 23.28 -2.30
N GLY A 228 15.41 22.88 -3.01
CA GLY A 228 15.38 21.67 -3.84
C GLY A 228 15.14 20.38 -3.05
N TRP A 229 14.77 20.48 -1.77
CA TRP A 229 14.53 19.34 -0.89
C TRP A 229 13.10 18.82 -1.00
N LEU A 230 12.95 17.50 -1.19
CA LEU A 230 11.67 16.79 -1.25
C LEU A 230 11.64 15.68 -0.18
N PRO A 231 10.75 15.76 0.82
CA PRO A 231 10.57 14.70 1.80
C PRO A 231 10.10 13.39 1.13
N PHE A 232 10.88 12.31 1.27
CA PHE A 232 10.49 10.97 0.81
C PHE A 232 11.25 9.90 1.60
N LEU A 233 10.55 8.92 2.18
CA LEU A 233 11.09 7.72 2.86
C LEU A 233 12.32 7.92 3.77
N ASP A 234 12.35 9.03 4.51
CA ASP A 234 13.45 9.41 5.41
C ASP A 234 14.84 9.43 4.72
N VAL A 235 14.88 9.74 3.42
CA VAL A 235 16.12 9.85 2.64
C VAL A 235 16.73 11.25 2.79
N GLU A 236 17.14 11.60 4.02
CA GLU A 236 17.90 12.82 4.36
C GLU A 236 19.40 12.74 4.02
#